data_AF-A0A7X7B4M6-F1
#
_entry.id   AF-A0A7X7B4M6-F1
#
_cell.length_a   1.000
_cell.length_b   1.000
_cell.length_c   1.000
_cell.angle_alpha   90.00
_cell.angle_beta   90.00
_cell.angle_gamma   90.00
#
_symmetry.space_group_name_H-M   'P 1'
#
loop_
_entity.id
_entity.type
_entity.pdbx_description
1 polymer ?
#
loop_
_entity_poly.entity_id
_entity_poly.type
_entity_poly.pdbx_seq_one_letter_code
_entity_poly.pdbx_strand_id
1 'polypeptide(L)'
;MLPSSFADLLGVEYSFSVSKEHKKERGQFFTPAVISSFMGNIASEPGSKNIRILDPGCGTAVLSCSLIERLVQYNLESIELVAYETDFMLFPYIEKSL
;
A
#
# COMPACT_ATOMS: atom_id res chain seq x y z
N MET A 1 -6.91 2.60 14.28
CA MET A 1 -6.30 3.19 13.07
C MET A 1 -6.51 2.21 11.93
N LEU A 2 -6.85 2.67 10.72
CA LEU A 2 -6.96 1.80 9.55
C LEU A 2 -5.55 1.42 9.04
N PRO A 3 -5.33 0.21 8.52
CA PRO A 3 -4.07 -0.20 7.89
C PRO A 3 -3.49 0.84 6.91
N SER A 4 -4.32 1.44 6.06
CA SER A 4 -3.94 2.47 5.10
C SER A 4 -3.44 3.75 5.77
N SER A 5 -4.07 4.16 6.88
CA SER A 5 -3.60 5.30 7.67
C SER A 5 -2.25 5.02 8.35
N PHE A 6 -2.01 3.77 8.75
CA PHE A 6 -0.74 3.37 9.33
C PHE A 6 0.38 3.36 8.27
N ALA A 7 0.11 2.77 7.10
CA ALA A 7 1.03 2.74 5.96
C ALA A 7 1.41 4.14 5.44
N ASP A 8 0.46 5.08 5.44
CA ASP A 8 0.71 6.49 5.12
C ASP A 8 1.67 7.12 6.14
N LEU A 9 1.45 6.88 7.43
CA LEU A 9 2.30 7.38 8.52
C LEU A 9 3.73 6.82 8.43
N LEU A 10 3.88 5.55 8.07
CA LEU A 10 5.18 4.94 7.76
C LEU A 10 5.84 5.58 6.53
N GLY A 11 5.06 5.95 5.51
CA GLY A 11 5.57 6.66 4.33
C GLY A 11 6.10 8.05 4.66
N VAL A 12 5.45 8.73 5.61
CA VAL A 12 5.91 10.01 6.18
C VAL A 12 7.18 9.81 6.99
N GLU A 13 7.23 8.81 7.88
CA GLU A 13 8.42 8.49 8.69
C GLU A 13 9.64 8.20 7.80
N TYR A 14 9.48 7.28 6.82
CA TYR A 14 10.52 6.97 5.87
C TYR A 14 10.97 8.20 5.09
N SER A 15 10.01 9.04 4.67
CA SER A 15 10.29 10.31 4.01
C SER A 15 11.14 11.27 4.83
N PHE A 16 11.08 11.24 6.16
CA PHE A 16 11.95 12.06 7.01
C PHE A 16 13.33 11.42 7.23
N SER A 17 13.46 10.11 7.01
CA SER A 17 14.71 9.37 7.20
C SER A 17 15.69 9.46 6.01
N VAL A 18 15.19 9.81 4.82
CA VAL A 18 15.98 9.85 3.57
C VAL A 18 16.20 11.26 3.03
N SER A 19 17.30 11.47 2.31
CA SER A 19 17.63 12.77 1.70
C SER A 19 16.69 13.12 0.54
N LYS A 20 16.63 14.41 0.18
CA LYS A 20 15.84 14.87 -0.97
C LYS A 20 16.39 14.33 -2.29
N GLU A 21 17.71 14.19 -2.36
CA GLU A 21 18.44 13.63 -3.51
C GLU A 21 18.05 12.16 -3.73
N HIS A 22 18.01 11.35 -2.67
CA HIS A 22 17.58 9.94 -2.73
C HIS A 22 16.15 9.80 -3.28
N LYS A 23 15.21 10.63 -2.80
CA LYS A 23 13.82 10.63 -3.30
C LYS A 23 13.74 11.00 -4.78
N LYS A 24 14.54 11.98 -5.20
CA LYS A 24 14.51 12.50 -6.57
C LYS A 24 15.11 11.50 -7.56
N GLU A 25 16.24 10.87 -7.21
CA GLU A 25 16.91 9.88 -8.06
C GLU A 25 16.02 8.65 -8.30
N ARG A 26 15.23 8.25 -7.30
CA ARG A 26 14.33 7.08 -7.40
C ARG A 26 12.90 7.42 -7.85
N GLY A 27 12.57 8.70 -8.01
CA GLY A 27 11.21 9.15 -8.32
C GLY A 27 10.19 8.77 -7.23
N GLN A 28 10.63 8.65 -5.98
CA GLN A 28 9.86 8.03 -4.90
C GLN A 28 8.98 9.07 -4.20
N PHE A 29 7.72 9.15 -4.65
CA PHE A 29 6.67 9.98 -4.06
C PHE A 29 5.54 9.08 -3.56
N PHE A 30 5.31 9.10 -2.24
CA PHE A 30 4.26 8.27 -1.63
C PHE A 30 2.86 8.82 -1.94
N THR A 31 1.93 7.90 -2.20
CA THR A 31 0.51 8.21 -2.35
C THR A 31 -0.08 8.62 -1.00
N PRO A 32 -0.65 9.82 -0.86
CA PRO A 32 -1.32 10.21 0.39
C PRO A 32 -2.54 9.35 0.67
N ALA A 33 -2.86 9.12 1.96
CA ALA A 33 -4.02 8.33 2.40
C ALA A 33 -5.35 8.70 1.72
N VAL A 34 -5.58 9.99 1.44
CA VAL A 34 -6.81 10.44 0.76
C VAL A 34 -6.89 9.91 -0.67
N ILE A 35 -5.77 9.88 -1.39
CA ILE A 35 -5.70 9.38 -2.76
C ILE A 35 -5.78 7.85 -2.78
N SER A 36 -5.10 7.17 -1.85
CA SER A 36 -5.16 5.71 -1.76
C SER A 36 -6.58 5.24 -1.40
N SER A 37 -7.25 5.93 -0.48
CA SER A 37 -8.65 5.66 -0.12
C SER A 37 -9.58 5.88 -1.30
N PHE A 38 -9.43 6.99 -2.04
CA PHE A 38 -10.20 7.22 -3.26
C PHE A 38 -10.02 6.07 -4.26
N MET A 39 -8.78 5.69 -4.56
CA MET A 39 -8.47 4.62 -5.52
C MET A 39 -8.98 3.25 -5.06
N GLY A 40 -8.80 2.90 -3.78
CA GLY A 40 -9.29 1.65 -3.21
C GLY A 40 -10.82 1.54 -3.30
N ASN A 41 -11.53 2.64 -3.09
CA ASN A 41 -12.99 2.68 -3.16
C ASN A 41 -13.57 2.55 -4.58
N ILE A 42 -12.76 2.69 -5.64
CA ILE A 42 -13.17 2.41 -7.01
C ILE A 42 -13.42 0.91 -7.21
N ALA A 43 -12.76 0.04 -6.43
CA ALA A 43 -12.91 -1.40 -6.55
C ALA A 43 -14.35 -1.86 -6.25
N SER A 44 -14.92 -2.59 -7.19
CA SER A 44 -16.21 -3.25 -7.05
C SER A 44 -16.06 -4.62 -6.39
N GLU A 45 -17.19 -5.24 -6.03
CA GLU A 45 -17.21 -6.63 -5.57
C GLU A 45 -16.54 -7.55 -6.62
N PRO A 46 -15.57 -8.37 -6.23
CA PRO A 46 -14.92 -9.30 -7.15
C PRO A 46 -15.85 -10.49 -7.45
N GLY A 47 -15.76 -11.02 -8.67
CA GLY A 47 -16.54 -12.20 -9.07
C GLY A 47 -16.10 -13.53 -8.45
N SER A 48 -14.99 -13.53 -7.68
CA SER A 48 -14.46 -14.70 -6.97
C SER A 48 -14.30 -14.37 -5.50
N LYS A 49 -14.55 -15.35 -4.63
CA LYS A 49 -14.26 -15.25 -3.19
C LYS A 49 -12.78 -15.38 -2.85
N ASN A 50 -11.99 -15.94 -3.77
CA ASN A 50 -10.54 -16.10 -3.64
C ASN A 50 -9.90 -15.18 -4.67
N ILE A 51 -9.18 -14.17 -4.20
CA ILE A 51 -8.61 -13.12 -5.06
C ILE A 51 -7.10 -13.01 -4.89
N ARG A 52 -6.44 -12.59 -5.96
CA ARG A 52 -4.99 -12.35 -6.01
C ARG A 52 -4.75 -10.91 -6.44
N ILE A 53 -3.92 -10.18 -5.70
CA ILE A 53 -3.58 -8.78 -5.91
C ILE A 53 -2.09 -8.68 -6.19
N LEU A 54 -1.73 -7.94 -7.24
CA LEU A 54 -0.35 -7.60 -7.57
C LEU A 54 -0.14 -6.10 -7.35
N ASP A 55 0.85 -5.75 -6.52
CA ASP A 55 1.30 -4.38 -6.29
C ASP A 55 2.78 -4.26 -6.68
N PRO A 56 3.10 -3.97 -7.97
CA PRO A 56 4.46 -4.05 -8.52
C PRO A 56 5.30 -2.78 -8.24
N GLY A 57 5.04 -2.10 -7.13
CA GLY A 57 5.70 -0.87 -6.70
C GLY A 57 5.04 -0.36 -5.43
N CYS A 58 5.00 -1.20 -4.40
CA CYS A 58 4.09 -1.03 -3.28
C CYS A 58 4.44 0.15 -2.37
N GLY A 59 5.69 0.65 -2.38
CA GLY A 59 6.12 1.69 -1.46
C GLY A 59 5.95 1.22 -0.01
N THR A 60 5.12 1.90 0.78
CA THR A 60 4.73 1.45 2.14
C THR A 60 3.45 0.62 2.17
N ALA A 61 2.98 0.15 1.01
CA ALA A 61 1.75 -0.62 0.78
C ALA A 61 0.43 0.14 1.04
N VAL A 62 0.45 1.48 1.07
CA VAL A 62 -0.74 2.30 1.39
C VAL A 62 -1.94 2.03 0.48
N LEU A 63 -1.72 1.82 -0.83
CA LEU A 63 -2.79 1.51 -1.78
C LEU A 63 -3.30 0.08 -1.61
N SER A 64 -2.40 -0.88 -1.40
CA SER A 64 -2.76 -2.27 -1.07
C SER A 64 -3.64 -2.33 0.18
N CYS A 65 -3.27 -1.61 1.24
CA CYS A 65 -4.09 -1.50 2.45
C CYS A 65 -5.47 -0.90 2.16
N SER A 66 -5.55 0.24 1.45
CA SER A 66 -6.84 0.87 1.12
C SER A 66 -7.74 -0.02 0.24
N LEU A 67 -7.15 -0.78 -0.69
CA LEU A 67 -7.87 -1.73 -1.52
C LEU A 67 -8.40 -2.90 -0.68
N ILE A 68 -7.56 -3.50 0.17
CA ILE A 68 -7.96 -4.62 1.03
C ILE A 68 -9.06 -4.17 2.02
N GLU A 69 -8.93 -2.98 2.63
CA GLU A 69 -9.98 -2.39 3.49
C GLU A 69 -11.35 -2.29 2.79
N ARG A 70 -11.34 -1.98 1.49
CA ARG A 70 -12.57 -1.97 0.68
C ARG A 70 -13.07 -3.39 0.42
N LEU A 71 -12.17 -4.30 0.06
CA LEU A 71 -12.52 -5.66 -0.37
C LEU A 71 -13.04 -6.54 0.77
N VAL A 72 -12.53 -6.37 2.00
CA VAL A 72 -13.01 -7.12 3.17
C VAL A 72 -14.44 -6.77 3.59
N GLN A 73 -15.06 -5.76 2.97
CA GLN A 73 -16.49 -5.48 3.15
C GLN A 73 -17.39 -6.45 2.38
N TYR A 74 -16.82 -7.23 1.44
CA TYR A 74 -17.51 -8.27 0.69
C TYR A 74 -17.26 -9.66 1.30
N ASN A 75 -18.02 -10.66 0.86
CA ASN A 75 -17.92 -12.03 1.37
C ASN A 75 -16.77 -12.81 0.68
N LEU A 76 -15.53 -12.54 1.10
CA LEU A 76 -14.33 -13.19 0.60
C LEU A 76 -13.88 -14.36 1.49
N GLU A 77 -13.24 -15.34 0.88
CA GLU A 77 -12.60 -16.49 1.55
C GLU A 77 -11.10 -16.25 1.74
N SER A 78 -10.42 -15.69 0.74
CA SER A 78 -8.99 -15.40 0.82
C SER A 78 -8.55 -14.25 -0.09
N ILE A 79 -7.48 -13.58 0.34
CA ILE A 79 -6.77 -12.57 -0.42
C ILE A 79 -5.28 -12.94 -0.41
N GLU A 80 -4.71 -13.18 -1.58
CA GLU A 80 -3.27 -13.30 -1.78
C GLU A 80 -2.73 -11.96 -2.28
N LEU A 81 -1.84 -11.32 -1.54
CA LEU A 81 -1.14 -10.11 -1.97
C LEU A 81 0.30 -10.45 -2.38
N VAL A 82 0.67 -10.06 -3.59
CA VAL A 82 2.04 -10.12 -4.09
C VAL A 82 2.53 -8.69 -4.28
N ALA A 83 3.43 -8.24 -3.41
CA ALA A 83 3.98 -6.90 -3.42
C ALA A 83 5.46 -6.91 -3.84
N TYR A 84 5.85 -5.98 -4.71
CA TYR A 84 7.24 -5.76 -5.10
C TYR A 84 7.67 -4.34 -4.74
N GLU A 85 8.89 -4.23 -4.20
CA GLU A 85 9.57 -2.96 -3.97
C GLU A 85 11.05 -3.14 -4.30
N THR A 86 11.64 -2.16 -4.97
CA THR A 86 13.05 -2.15 -5.34
C THR A 86 13.92 -1.42 -4.32
N ASP A 87 13.31 -0.61 -3.46
CA ASP A 87 13.98 0.05 -2.35
C ASP A 87 13.99 -0.81 -1.10
N PHE A 88 15.10 -1.54 -0.91
CA PHE A 88 15.30 -2.40 0.26
C PHE A 88 15.19 -1.64 1.60
N MET A 89 15.38 -0.31 1.61
CA MET A 89 15.20 0.50 2.80
C MET A 89 13.74 0.58 3.25
N LEU A 90 12.78 0.30 2.36
CA LEU A 90 11.36 0.24 2.67
C LEU A 90 10.92 -1.09 3.27
N PHE A 91 11.70 -2.16 3.17
CA PHE A 91 11.29 -3.49 3.63
C PHE A 91 10.86 -3.51 5.11
N PRO A 92 11.58 -2.85 6.05
CA PRO A 92 11.13 -2.78 7.45
C PRO A 92 9.83 -2.00 7.66
N TYR A 93 9.44 -1.15 6.71
CA TYR A 93 8.18 -0.41 6.74
C TYR A 93 7.05 -1.24 6.12
N ILE A 94 7.33 -1.95 5.03
CA ILE A 94 6.39 -2.86 4.38
C ILE A 94 6.00 -4.01 5.33
N GLU A 95 6.97 -4.61 6.03
CA GLU A 95 6.73 -5.67 7.03
C GLU A 95 5.87 -5.22 8.22
N LYS A 96 5.79 -3.90 8.47
CA LYS A 96 4.89 -3.35 9.49
C LYS A 96 3.49 -3.10 8.93
N SER A 97 3.38 -2.74 7.65
CA SER A 97 2.11 -2.45 6.98
C SER A 97 1.29 -3.70 6.63
N LEU A 98 1.96 -4.82 6.33
CA LEU A 98 1.38 -6.07 5.84
C LEU A 98 1.49 -7.19 6.89
#